data_AF-A0A962WNX7-F1
#
_entry.id   AF-A0A962WNX7-F1
#
_cell.length_a   1.000
_cell.length_b   1.000
_cell.length_c   1.000
_cell.angle_alpha   90.00
_cell.angle_beta   90.00
_cell.angle_gamma   90.00
#
_symmetry.space_group_name_H-M   'P 1'
#
loop_
_entity.id
_entity.type
_entity.pdbx_description
1 polymer ?
#
loop_
_entity_poly.entity_id
_entity_poly.type
_entity_poly.pdbx_seq_one_letter_code
_entity_poly.pdbx_strand_id
1 'polypeptide(L)'
;MEFVLVALCEDDLVALSSVRFAAANRGGRIAILCASVGAAPYLQQVSSAAKAASPLVAAAHDCIGEAEGCSVQVWDCRGRDLRRAVVDAAWELEARVLVLRDDHADNHPQRTVLRWLSQAAPFDVLALEGEDLQRGGRRILLPQFDGAGANALRNIARTFGDDLPPVLAIGDPQAAGRSRRVLRRVLPDLSARQRAAIAAIEPETELEEYIIRHVDDRDLLLVEAENPEHLQRVRAMLGKLRRERGDLGCNVGLIRAADAAGLGRVDRALERLRHHLPRLTREERIALHDTLERGASLSADFLVLLTLSAAIAALGLIQSSTAVVVGAMLVAPLMTPLVAAGMALTQANVRLFRTAMKSVLAGVSAALLVSVVVGVLSPWDDLSAEVVARGSPNLFDLGIAFLSGVAAAYALARRGAVGALVGVAIAVALVPPLVATGIALTKGELVVSGGALTLFFTNLLAIVLGSAISFRLFGVDVSLRGTAAPRWVLLVMLVFAIGTVAVHVVLVSNLVEQTAHGVDRPYQRPLAPEFRAAIEQRVANARGVSILSMAESGIEHDFGIRVVLISSGAVDPELVGDVRALALEHVAGGAPVEVLFVQAAELAH
;
A
#
# COMPACT_ATOMS: atom_id res chain seq x y z
N MET A 1 -19.58 -12.13 -9.27
CA MET A 1 -20.37 -12.13 -10.53
C MET A 1 -19.54 -12.86 -11.57
N GLU A 2 -20.13 -13.74 -12.38
CA GLU A 2 -19.30 -14.51 -13.32
C GLU A 2 -18.85 -13.63 -14.51
N PHE A 3 -19.77 -12.82 -15.03
CA PHE A 3 -19.53 -11.88 -16.11
C PHE A 3 -19.93 -10.47 -15.69
N VAL A 4 -19.03 -9.51 -15.89
CA VAL A 4 -19.34 -8.08 -15.76
C VAL A 4 -19.22 -7.43 -17.13
N LEU A 5 -20.36 -7.06 -17.70
CA LEU A 5 -20.45 -6.31 -18.94
C LEU A 5 -20.25 -4.83 -18.63
N VAL A 6 -19.26 -4.19 -19.26
CA VAL A 6 -19.03 -2.75 -19.09
C VAL A 6 -19.74 -2.01 -20.21
N ALA A 7 -20.69 -1.16 -19.84
CA ALA A 7 -21.38 -0.27 -20.76
C ALA A 7 -20.97 1.18 -20.48
N LEU A 8 -20.40 1.86 -21.46
CA LEU A 8 -20.05 3.28 -21.41
C LEU A 8 -20.99 4.14 -22.28
N CYS A 9 -21.58 3.54 -23.31
CA CYS A 9 -22.69 4.08 -24.12
C CYS A 9 -23.78 3.03 -24.35
N GLU A 10 -24.93 3.46 -24.88
CA GLU A 10 -26.07 2.57 -25.16
C GLU A 10 -25.70 1.48 -26.17
N ASP A 11 -24.85 1.79 -27.15
CA ASP A 11 -24.36 0.81 -28.12
C ASP A 11 -23.60 -0.34 -27.46
N ASP A 12 -22.91 -0.11 -26.34
CA ASP A 12 -22.19 -1.19 -25.65
C ASP A 12 -23.14 -2.26 -25.09
N LEU A 13 -24.42 -1.93 -24.89
CA LEU A 13 -25.45 -2.85 -24.39
C LEU A 13 -25.85 -3.92 -25.42
N VAL A 14 -25.54 -3.73 -26.70
CA VAL A 14 -25.73 -4.77 -27.72
C VAL A 14 -24.87 -6.01 -27.40
N ALA A 15 -23.71 -5.83 -26.75
CA ALA A 15 -22.91 -6.96 -26.27
C ALA A 15 -23.64 -7.78 -25.19
N LEU A 16 -24.74 -7.30 -24.59
CA LEU A 16 -25.55 -8.09 -23.66
C LEU A 16 -26.14 -9.32 -24.33
N SER A 17 -26.64 -9.21 -25.58
CA SER A 17 -27.14 -10.37 -26.33
C SER A 17 -26.04 -11.43 -26.51
N SER A 18 -24.81 -10.94 -26.69
CA SER A 18 -23.60 -11.75 -26.85
C SER A 18 -23.20 -12.48 -25.57
N VAL A 19 -23.29 -11.79 -24.42
CA VAL A 19 -22.99 -12.38 -23.10
C VAL A 19 -24.09 -13.35 -22.65
N ARG A 20 -25.35 -13.11 -23.06
CA ARG A 20 -26.46 -14.03 -22.77
C ARG A 20 -26.21 -15.43 -23.33
N PHE A 21 -25.69 -15.55 -24.56
CA PHE A 21 -25.34 -16.85 -25.15
C PHE A 21 -24.33 -17.62 -24.27
N ALA A 22 -23.36 -16.91 -23.69
CA ALA A 22 -22.37 -17.51 -22.79
C ALA A 22 -22.93 -17.86 -21.40
N ALA A 23 -23.90 -17.09 -20.89
CA ALA A 23 -24.41 -17.22 -19.52
C ALA A 23 -25.67 -18.10 -19.36
N ALA A 24 -26.49 -18.22 -20.42
CA ALA A 24 -27.79 -18.90 -20.40
C ALA A 24 -27.71 -20.40 -20.08
N ASN A 25 -26.62 -21.07 -20.45
CA ASN A 25 -26.51 -22.53 -20.31
C ASN A 25 -26.15 -23.01 -18.89
N ARG A 26 -25.92 -22.12 -17.91
CA ARG A 26 -25.53 -22.52 -16.53
C ARG A 26 -26.15 -21.72 -15.38
N GLY A 27 -27.11 -20.83 -15.65
CA GLY A 27 -27.66 -19.95 -14.60
C GLY A 27 -26.64 -18.94 -14.07
N GLY A 28 -25.72 -18.50 -14.94
CA GLY A 28 -24.70 -17.50 -14.59
C GLY A 28 -25.33 -16.18 -14.14
N ARG A 29 -24.63 -15.46 -13.25
CA ARG A 29 -25.03 -14.11 -12.84
C ARG A 29 -24.25 -13.08 -13.66
N ILE A 30 -24.98 -12.23 -14.37
CA ILE A 30 -24.42 -11.16 -15.19
C ILE A 30 -24.65 -9.85 -14.45
N ALA A 31 -23.61 -9.02 -14.34
CA ALA A 31 -23.77 -7.63 -13.95
C ALA A 31 -23.51 -6.72 -15.15
N ILE A 32 -24.45 -5.84 -15.45
CA ILE A 32 -24.26 -4.73 -16.39
C ILE A 32 -23.77 -3.54 -15.58
N LEU A 33 -22.53 -3.12 -15.84
CA LEU A 33 -21.89 -1.98 -15.21
C LEU A 33 -21.99 -0.78 -16.15
N CYS A 34 -23.01 0.06 -15.92
CA CYS A 34 -23.21 1.31 -16.64
C CYS A 34 -22.26 2.37 -16.07
N ALA A 35 -21.10 2.56 -16.71
CA ALA A 35 -20.04 3.43 -16.22
C ALA A 35 -20.06 4.81 -16.92
N SER A 36 -20.17 5.89 -16.12
CA SER A 36 -20.24 7.27 -16.61
C SER A 36 -19.30 8.22 -15.85
N VAL A 37 -18.95 9.34 -16.48
CA VAL A 37 -18.07 10.34 -15.84
C VAL A 37 -18.86 11.05 -14.74
N GLY A 38 -18.34 11.04 -13.52
CA GLY A 38 -18.99 11.66 -12.36
C GLY A 38 -18.03 12.35 -11.41
N ALA A 39 -18.51 13.40 -10.72
CA ALA A 39 -17.68 14.19 -9.81
C ALA A 39 -17.19 13.41 -8.58
N ALA A 40 -17.92 12.36 -8.18
CA ALA A 40 -17.60 11.46 -7.07
C ALA A 40 -17.71 9.99 -7.52
N PRO A 41 -16.84 9.10 -7.01
CA PRO A 41 -16.97 7.67 -7.23
C PRO A 41 -18.28 7.17 -6.62
N TYR A 42 -19.11 6.53 -7.45
CA TYR A 42 -20.44 6.03 -7.10
C TYR A 42 -20.63 4.66 -7.71
N LEU A 43 -21.08 3.69 -6.90
CA LEU A 43 -21.48 2.37 -7.37
C LEU A 43 -22.75 2.02 -6.61
N GLN A 44 -23.83 1.72 -7.33
CA GLN A 44 -25.09 1.31 -6.73
C GLN A 44 -25.84 0.36 -7.67
N GLN A 45 -26.41 -0.70 -7.10
CA GLN A 45 -27.33 -1.57 -7.82
C GLN A 45 -28.65 -0.83 -8.05
N VAL A 46 -29.10 -0.80 -9.30
CA VAL A 46 -30.35 -0.15 -9.69
C VAL A 46 -31.40 -1.24 -9.89
N SER A 47 -32.53 -1.11 -9.18
CA SER A 47 -33.57 -2.14 -9.14
C SER A 47 -34.72 -1.91 -10.13
N SER A 48 -34.88 -0.69 -10.68
CA SER A 48 -35.94 -0.39 -11.66
C SER A 48 -35.55 0.75 -12.61
N ALA A 49 -35.99 0.64 -13.87
CA ALA A 49 -35.80 1.67 -14.90
C ALA A 49 -36.38 3.04 -14.47
N ALA A 50 -37.55 3.05 -13.81
CA ALA A 50 -38.19 4.28 -13.34
C ALA A 50 -37.41 5.05 -12.25
N LYS A 51 -36.40 4.41 -11.61
CA LYS A 51 -35.50 5.04 -10.62
C LYS A 51 -34.11 5.35 -11.20
N ALA A 52 -33.90 5.13 -12.50
CA ALA A 52 -32.61 5.30 -13.15
C ALA A 52 -32.24 6.79 -13.27
N ALA A 53 -31.04 7.15 -12.80
CA ALA A 53 -30.50 8.50 -12.86
C ALA A 53 -29.70 8.79 -14.15
N SER A 54 -29.70 7.87 -15.12
CA SER A 54 -28.94 7.96 -16.37
C SER A 54 -29.69 7.24 -17.50
N PRO A 55 -29.76 7.80 -18.72
CA PRO A 55 -30.39 7.15 -19.89
C PRO A 55 -29.73 5.79 -20.19
N LEU A 56 -28.42 5.66 -19.98
CA LEU A 56 -27.69 4.40 -20.14
C LEU A 56 -28.19 3.29 -19.21
N VAL A 57 -28.57 3.65 -17.97
CA VAL A 57 -29.09 2.70 -16.98
C VAL A 57 -30.52 2.30 -17.33
N ALA A 58 -31.32 3.22 -17.88
CA ALA A 58 -32.65 2.92 -18.39
C ALA A 58 -32.56 1.96 -19.59
N ALA A 59 -31.72 2.26 -20.58
CA ALA A 59 -31.45 1.38 -21.72
C ALA A 59 -30.98 -0.02 -21.27
N ALA A 60 -30.10 -0.09 -20.26
CA ALA A 60 -29.65 -1.37 -19.72
C ALA A 60 -30.79 -2.19 -19.09
N HIS A 61 -31.75 -1.54 -18.43
CA HIS A 61 -32.94 -2.21 -17.90
C HIS A 61 -33.92 -2.64 -18.99
N ASP A 62 -34.08 -1.85 -20.05
CA ASP A 62 -34.94 -2.21 -21.19
C ASP A 62 -34.40 -3.47 -21.88
N CYS A 63 -33.08 -3.58 -22.05
CA CYS A 63 -32.43 -4.78 -22.58
C CYS A 63 -32.59 -6.03 -21.67
N ILE A 64 -32.95 -5.87 -20.39
CA ILE A 64 -33.21 -7.00 -19.46
C ILE A 64 -34.61 -7.55 -19.61
N GLY A 65 -35.60 -6.72 -19.95
CA GLY A 65 -37.01 -7.14 -20.09
C GLY A 65 -37.21 -8.27 -21.11
N GLU A 66 -36.27 -8.42 -22.04
CA GLU A 66 -36.24 -9.45 -23.08
C GLU A 66 -35.41 -10.69 -22.70
N ALA A 67 -34.97 -10.81 -21.44
CA ALA A 67 -34.01 -11.82 -20.97
C ALA A 67 -34.64 -12.92 -20.09
N GLU A 68 -35.25 -13.93 -20.71
CA GLU A 68 -35.62 -15.17 -20.01
C GLU A 68 -34.37 -16.03 -19.71
N GLY A 69 -34.28 -16.58 -18.48
CA GLY A 69 -33.31 -17.64 -18.11
C GLY A 69 -31.98 -17.23 -17.45
N CYS A 70 -31.70 -15.93 -17.22
CA CYS A 70 -30.48 -15.45 -16.54
C CYS A 70 -30.78 -14.41 -15.46
N SER A 71 -30.01 -14.41 -14.36
CA SER A 71 -30.07 -13.33 -13.37
C SER A 71 -29.15 -12.18 -13.78
N VAL A 72 -29.75 -11.09 -14.28
CA VAL A 72 -29.04 -9.89 -14.71
C VAL A 72 -29.25 -8.77 -13.69
N GLN A 73 -28.17 -8.12 -13.28
CA GLN A 73 -28.22 -6.97 -12.37
C GLN A 73 -27.62 -5.74 -13.04
N VAL A 74 -28.29 -4.59 -12.93
CA VAL A 74 -27.75 -3.31 -13.43
C VAL A 74 -27.11 -2.54 -12.29
N TRP A 75 -25.92 -2.01 -12.55
CA TRP A 75 -25.13 -1.23 -11.62
C TRP A 75 -24.77 0.11 -12.26
N ASP A 76 -25.16 1.22 -11.64
CA ASP A 76 -24.71 2.56 -12.02
C ASP A 76 -23.34 2.80 -11.38
N CYS A 77 -22.32 2.96 -12.21
CA CYS A 77 -20.96 3.27 -11.83
C CYS A 77 -20.59 4.67 -12.30
N ARG A 78 -20.13 5.54 -11.41
CA ARG A 78 -19.64 6.86 -11.76
C ARG A 78 -18.25 7.08 -11.20
N GLY A 79 -17.41 7.78 -11.94
CA GLY A 79 -16.09 8.18 -11.46
C GLY A 79 -15.43 9.18 -12.40
N ARG A 80 -14.45 9.93 -11.90
CA ARG A 80 -13.68 10.86 -12.76
C ARG A 80 -12.69 10.14 -13.67
N ASP A 81 -12.13 9.00 -13.21
CA ASP A 81 -11.35 8.09 -14.04
C ASP A 81 -12.13 6.78 -14.21
N LEU A 82 -12.78 6.64 -15.37
CA LEU A 82 -13.59 5.48 -15.71
C LEU A 82 -12.81 4.17 -15.65
N ARG A 83 -11.51 4.18 -16.00
CA ARG A 83 -10.68 2.96 -15.98
C ARG A 83 -10.62 2.37 -14.58
N ARG A 84 -10.38 3.24 -13.60
CA ARG A 84 -10.29 2.86 -12.21
C ARG A 84 -11.65 2.53 -11.61
N ALA A 85 -12.67 3.33 -11.94
CA ALA A 85 -14.03 3.10 -11.46
C ALA A 85 -14.56 1.73 -11.91
N VAL A 86 -14.34 1.36 -13.18
CA VAL A 86 -14.72 0.06 -13.74
C VAL A 86 -13.96 -1.07 -13.05
N VAL A 87 -12.65 -0.93 -12.86
CA VAL A 87 -11.82 -1.95 -12.22
C VAL A 87 -12.18 -2.15 -10.74
N ASP A 88 -12.40 -1.06 -9.99
CA ASP A 88 -12.82 -1.11 -8.59
C ASP A 88 -14.21 -1.76 -8.45
N ALA A 89 -15.15 -1.37 -9.32
CA ALA A 89 -16.48 -1.97 -9.35
C ALA A 89 -16.45 -3.44 -9.75
N ALA A 90 -15.64 -3.82 -10.74
CA ALA A 90 -15.47 -5.21 -11.13
C ALA A 90 -14.92 -6.06 -9.97
N TRP A 91 -13.98 -5.53 -9.16
CA TRP A 91 -13.52 -6.22 -7.95
C TRP A 91 -14.60 -6.34 -6.88
N GLU A 92 -15.36 -5.27 -6.62
CA GLU A 92 -16.45 -5.26 -5.64
C GLU A 92 -17.57 -6.23 -6.02
N LEU A 93 -17.81 -6.40 -7.31
CA LEU A 93 -18.74 -7.38 -7.86
C LEU A 93 -18.16 -8.79 -7.97
N GLU A 94 -16.91 -9.01 -7.54
CA GLU A 94 -16.18 -10.28 -7.68
C GLU A 94 -16.21 -10.80 -9.13
N ALA A 95 -15.89 -9.91 -10.09
CA ALA A 95 -15.88 -10.24 -11.51
C ALA A 95 -14.76 -11.24 -11.83
N ARG A 96 -15.10 -12.29 -12.58
CA ARG A 96 -14.10 -13.21 -13.15
C ARG A 96 -13.68 -12.78 -14.56
N VAL A 97 -14.67 -12.43 -15.37
CA VAL A 97 -14.47 -11.96 -16.76
C VAL A 97 -15.10 -10.58 -16.94
N LEU A 98 -14.32 -9.66 -17.48
CA LEU A 98 -14.78 -8.35 -17.92
C LEU A 98 -15.13 -8.41 -19.41
N VAL A 99 -16.36 -8.08 -19.76
CA VAL A 99 -16.82 -8.06 -21.15
C VAL A 99 -16.91 -6.62 -21.65
N LEU A 100 -16.30 -6.36 -22.80
CA LEU A 100 -16.21 -5.04 -23.44
C LEU A 100 -16.69 -5.13 -24.88
N ARG A 101 -17.34 -4.08 -25.41
CA ARG A 101 -17.56 -3.92 -26.87
C ARG A 101 -16.39 -3.12 -27.46
N ASP A 102 -15.72 -3.61 -28.51
CA ASP A 102 -14.58 -2.94 -29.18
C ASP A 102 -14.92 -2.54 -30.63
N ASP A 103 -16.10 -1.93 -30.85
CA ASP A 103 -16.65 -1.63 -32.19
C ASP A 103 -16.57 -0.14 -32.59
N HIS A 104 -15.87 0.67 -31.79
CA HIS A 104 -15.93 2.13 -31.94
C HIS A 104 -14.97 2.65 -33.03
N ALA A 105 -15.48 3.45 -33.97
CA ALA A 105 -14.68 4.27 -34.89
C ALA A 105 -13.59 5.07 -34.14
N ASP A 106 -12.47 5.40 -34.81
CA ASP A 106 -11.25 5.98 -34.20
C ASP A 106 -11.43 7.22 -33.31
N ASN A 107 -12.60 7.87 -33.32
CA ASN A 107 -12.86 9.14 -32.62
C ASN A 107 -13.75 9.06 -31.36
N HIS A 108 -14.18 7.88 -30.87
CA HIS A 108 -15.04 7.84 -29.67
C HIS A 108 -14.25 8.13 -28.37
N PRO A 109 -14.66 9.10 -27.53
CA PRO A 109 -13.88 9.54 -26.35
C PRO A 109 -13.68 8.44 -25.30
N GLN A 110 -14.57 7.45 -25.26
CA GLN A 110 -14.53 6.33 -24.32
C GLN A 110 -13.68 5.15 -24.82
N ARG A 111 -13.23 5.16 -26.08
CA ARG A 111 -12.37 4.10 -26.65
C ARG A 111 -11.03 3.98 -25.94
N THR A 112 -10.48 5.08 -25.42
CA THR A 112 -9.25 5.06 -24.62
C THR A 112 -9.41 4.22 -23.34
N VAL A 113 -10.61 4.24 -22.74
CA VAL A 113 -10.92 3.45 -21.53
C VAL A 113 -11.03 1.97 -21.90
N LEU A 114 -11.81 1.63 -22.92
CA LEU A 114 -12.00 0.25 -23.40
C LEU A 114 -10.68 -0.38 -23.91
N ARG A 115 -9.86 0.41 -24.62
CA ARG A 115 -8.53 0.01 -25.07
C ARG A 115 -7.59 -0.25 -23.89
N TRP A 116 -7.65 0.60 -22.86
CA TRP A 116 -6.85 0.37 -21.66
C TRP A 116 -7.31 -0.87 -20.90
N LEU A 117 -8.63 -1.05 -20.71
CA LEU A 117 -9.19 -2.22 -20.03
C LEU A 117 -8.82 -3.51 -20.78
N SER A 118 -8.95 -3.53 -22.10
CA SER A 118 -8.54 -4.69 -22.92
C SER A 118 -7.05 -5.01 -22.83
N GLN A 119 -6.18 -4.04 -22.52
CA GLN A 119 -4.72 -4.25 -22.45
C GLN A 119 -4.19 -4.52 -21.03
N ALA A 120 -4.79 -3.87 -20.02
CA ALA A 120 -4.19 -3.71 -18.70
C ALA A 120 -5.15 -4.04 -17.55
N ALA A 121 -6.41 -4.42 -17.82
CA ALA A 121 -7.30 -4.81 -16.74
C ALA A 121 -6.76 -6.06 -16.01
N PRO A 122 -6.87 -6.11 -14.67
CA PRO A 122 -6.38 -7.24 -13.87
C PRO A 122 -7.34 -8.44 -13.88
N PHE A 123 -8.25 -8.51 -14.85
CA PHE A 123 -9.23 -9.56 -15.05
C PHE A 123 -9.03 -10.23 -16.41
N ASP A 124 -9.62 -11.40 -16.60
CA ASP A 124 -9.81 -11.94 -17.93
C ASP A 124 -10.73 -10.98 -18.70
N VAL A 125 -10.33 -10.57 -19.90
CA VAL A 125 -11.12 -9.65 -20.72
C VAL A 125 -11.58 -10.37 -21.97
N LEU A 126 -12.88 -10.27 -22.23
CA LEU A 126 -13.51 -10.65 -23.49
C LEU A 126 -13.94 -9.38 -24.20
N ALA A 127 -13.20 -8.97 -25.23
CA ALA A 127 -13.59 -7.87 -26.10
C ALA A 127 -14.39 -8.45 -27.28
N LEU A 128 -15.61 -7.97 -27.47
CA LEU A 128 -16.53 -8.42 -28.50
C LEU A 128 -16.68 -7.34 -29.57
N GLU A 129 -16.67 -7.77 -30.82
CA GLU A 129 -16.88 -6.95 -32.01
C GLU A 129 -17.99 -7.61 -32.84
N GLY A 130 -18.96 -6.81 -33.30
CA GLY A 130 -20.13 -7.26 -34.06
C GLY A 130 -21.48 -6.85 -33.44
N GLU A 131 -22.51 -6.77 -34.28
CA GLU A 131 -23.83 -6.25 -33.90
C GLU A 131 -24.77 -7.32 -33.31
N ASP A 132 -24.54 -8.62 -33.55
CA ASP A 132 -25.54 -9.62 -33.18
C ASP A 132 -24.98 -11.05 -33.04
N LEU A 133 -24.64 -11.46 -31.81
CA LEU A 133 -24.29 -12.85 -31.50
C LEU A 133 -25.51 -13.79 -31.49
N GLN A 134 -26.74 -13.28 -31.66
CA GLN A 134 -27.89 -14.16 -31.93
C GLN A 134 -27.83 -14.74 -33.35
N ARG A 135 -27.15 -14.05 -34.29
CA ARG A 135 -26.87 -14.58 -35.63
C ARG A 135 -25.69 -15.57 -35.60
N GLY A 136 -24.77 -15.40 -34.66
CA GLY A 136 -23.58 -16.22 -34.47
C GLY A 136 -23.81 -17.39 -33.50
N GLY A 137 -23.79 -18.62 -33.99
CA GLY A 137 -24.04 -19.77 -33.11
C GLY A 137 -23.92 -21.13 -33.77
N ARG A 138 -23.49 -21.20 -35.03
CA ARG A 138 -23.35 -22.49 -35.72
C ARG A 138 -22.11 -23.24 -35.24
N ARG A 139 -21.01 -22.51 -35.04
CA ARG A 139 -19.72 -23.03 -34.56
C ARG A 139 -18.80 -21.88 -34.12
N ILE A 140 -17.84 -22.18 -33.26
CA ILE A 140 -16.78 -21.27 -32.84
C ILE A 140 -15.52 -21.58 -33.65
N LEU A 141 -15.00 -20.59 -34.37
CA LEU A 141 -13.69 -20.67 -35.03
C LEU A 141 -12.64 -20.16 -34.07
N LEU A 142 -11.68 -21.01 -33.72
CA LEU A 142 -10.59 -20.67 -32.80
C LEU A 142 -9.25 -20.74 -33.55
N PRO A 143 -8.82 -19.67 -34.21
CA PRO A 143 -7.49 -19.57 -34.77
C PRO A 143 -6.43 -19.64 -33.67
N GLN A 144 -5.56 -20.65 -33.78
CA GLN A 144 -4.42 -20.85 -32.89
C GLN A 144 -3.21 -20.07 -33.39
N PHE A 145 -3.41 -18.77 -33.63
CA PHE A 145 -2.39 -17.85 -34.12
C PHE A 145 -1.18 -17.85 -33.20
N ASP A 146 0.02 -18.01 -33.77
CA ASP A 146 1.27 -18.17 -33.05
C ASP A 146 1.31 -19.34 -32.05
N GLY A 147 0.35 -20.26 -32.16
CA GLY A 147 0.18 -21.39 -31.26
C GLY A 147 -0.53 -21.07 -29.94
N ALA A 148 -1.21 -19.94 -29.81
CA ALA A 148 -2.08 -19.65 -28.67
C ALA A 148 -3.47 -20.30 -28.80
N GLY A 149 -4.31 -20.22 -27.78
CA GLY A 149 -5.68 -20.75 -27.79
C GLY A 149 -5.97 -21.74 -26.66
N ALA A 150 -4.98 -22.02 -25.79
CA ALA A 150 -5.15 -22.95 -24.68
C ALA A 150 -6.13 -22.43 -23.62
N ASN A 151 -6.05 -21.13 -23.28
CA ASN A 151 -6.94 -20.56 -22.27
C ASN A 151 -8.30 -20.27 -22.86
N ALA A 152 -8.38 -19.86 -24.13
CA ALA A 152 -9.64 -19.75 -24.85
C ALA A 152 -10.38 -21.10 -24.85
N LEU A 153 -9.73 -22.21 -25.23
CA LEU A 153 -10.36 -23.54 -25.17
C LEU A 153 -10.87 -23.90 -23.77
N ARG A 154 -10.05 -23.69 -22.74
CA ARG A 154 -10.44 -23.97 -21.35
C ARG A 154 -11.60 -23.08 -20.90
N ASN A 155 -11.59 -21.81 -21.26
CA ASN A 155 -12.62 -20.86 -20.88
C ASN A 155 -13.92 -21.18 -21.60
N ILE A 156 -13.90 -21.39 -22.93
CA ILE A 156 -15.09 -21.82 -23.69
C ILE A 156 -15.65 -23.13 -23.11
N ALA A 157 -14.82 -24.14 -22.90
CA ALA A 157 -15.28 -25.43 -22.36
C ALA A 157 -15.88 -25.29 -20.95
N ARG A 158 -15.30 -24.43 -20.11
CA ARG A 158 -15.87 -24.12 -18.78
C ARG A 158 -17.19 -23.36 -18.87
N THR A 159 -17.28 -22.40 -19.79
CA THR A 159 -18.48 -21.57 -20.00
C THR A 159 -19.65 -22.42 -20.49
N PHE A 160 -19.47 -23.19 -21.56
CA PHE A 160 -20.55 -23.95 -22.18
C PHE A 160 -20.79 -25.34 -21.57
N GLY A 161 -19.84 -25.86 -20.78
CA GLY A 161 -19.98 -27.19 -20.20
C GLY A 161 -20.09 -28.28 -21.26
N ASP A 162 -21.00 -29.23 -21.08
CA ASP A 162 -21.24 -30.32 -22.04
C ASP A 162 -22.09 -29.90 -23.24
N ASP A 163 -22.73 -28.73 -23.20
CA ASP A 163 -23.52 -28.13 -24.28
C ASP A 163 -22.64 -27.23 -25.17
N LEU A 164 -21.36 -27.62 -25.31
CA LEU A 164 -20.36 -26.90 -26.08
C LEU A 164 -20.74 -26.86 -27.57
N PRO A 165 -20.95 -25.67 -28.18
CA PRO A 165 -21.13 -25.57 -29.63
C PRO A 165 -19.90 -26.11 -30.37
N PRO A 166 -20.06 -26.57 -31.62
CA PRO A 166 -18.92 -27.09 -32.39
C PRO A 166 -17.78 -26.07 -32.44
N VAL A 167 -16.58 -26.47 -32.02
CA VAL A 167 -15.38 -25.63 -32.02
C VAL A 167 -14.44 -26.14 -33.09
N LEU A 168 -14.03 -25.26 -33.99
CA LEU A 168 -13.02 -25.53 -35.00
C LEU A 168 -11.72 -24.82 -34.63
N ALA A 169 -10.78 -25.57 -34.06
CA ALA A 169 -9.44 -25.10 -33.76
C ALA A 169 -8.58 -25.10 -35.04
N ILE A 170 -8.22 -23.92 -35.53
CA ILE A 170 -7.47 -23.76 -36.78
C ILE A 170 -6.01 -23.53 -36.42
N GLY A 171 -5.14 -24.47 -36.76
CA GLY A 171 -3.71 -24.37 -36.54
C GLY A 171 -3.08 -23.28 -37.39
N ASP A 172 -2.05 -22.65 -36.86
CA ASP A 172 -1.22 -21.70 -37.60
C ASP A 172 -0.04 -22.45 -38.23
N PRO A 173 0.06 -22.53 -39.56
CA PRO A 173 1.16 -23.22 -40.24
C PRO A 173 2.53 -22.64 -39.89
N GLN A 174 2.60 -21.33 -39.58
CA GLN A 174 3.83 -20.65 -39.20
C GLN A 174 4.23 -20.94 -37.74
N ALA A 175 3.33 -21.51 -36.93
CA ALA A 175 3.58 -21.76 -35.52
C ALA A 175 4.40 -23.04 -35.22
N ALA A 176 4.98 -23.69 -36.24
CA ALA A 176 5.90 -24.83 -36.09
C ALA A 176 5.35 -25.96 -35.16
N GLY A 177 4.09 -26.32 -35.35
CA GLY A 177 3.40 -27.35 -34.57
C GLY A 177 3.07 -26.96 -33.12
N ARG A 178 3.22 -25.68 -32.73
CA ARG A 178 2.77 -25.18 -31.42
C ARG A 178 1.25 -25.36 -31.24
N SER A 179 0.46 -25.13 -32.29
CA SER A 179 -0.99 -25.32 -32.31
C SER A 179 -1.40 -26.76 -31.93
N ARG A 180 -0.78 -27.79 -32.55
CA ARG A 180 -0.93 -29.21 -32.15
C ARG A 180 -0.59 -29.46 -30.68
N ARG A 181 0.49 -28.85 -30.17
CA ARG A 181 0.91 -29.02 -28.77
C ARG A 181 -0.11 -28.44 -27.80
N VAL A 182 -0.75 -27.32 -28.13
CA VAL A 182 -1.83 -26.75 -27.31
C VAL A 182 -3.01 -27.71 -27.19
N LEU A 183 -3.51 -28.24 -28.30
CA LEU A 183 -4.62 -29.19 -28.28
C LEU A 183 -4.29 -30.45 -27.49
N ARG A 184 -3.09 -31.03 -27.67
CA ARG A 184 -2.64 -32.19 -26.89
C ARG A 184 -2.59 -31.94 -25.39
N ARG A 185 -2.35 -30.71 -24.96
CA ARG A 185 -2.34 -30.32 -23.54
C ARG A 185 -3.73 -30.12 -22.97
N VAL A 186 -4.66 -29.55 -23.74
CA VAL A 186 -5.99 -29.15 -23.23
C VAL A 186 -7.02 -30.27 -23.36
N LEU A 187 -7.01 -31.04 -24.45
CA LEU A 187 -8.03 -32.09 -24.70
C LEU A 187 -8.16 -33.12 -23.57
N PRO A 188 -7.09 -33.58 -22.88
CA PRO A 188 -7.22 -34.54 -21.78
C PRO A 188 -8.05 -34.04 -20.59
N ASP A 189 -8.09 -32.71 -20.38
CA ASP A 189 -8.80 -32.08 -19.27
C ASP A 189 -10.31 -31.91 -19.54
N LEU A 190 -10.78 -32.29 -20.74
CA LEU A 190 -12.14 -32.07 -21.22
C LEU A 190 -12.99 -33.35 -21.20
N SER A 191 -14.30 -33.19 -20.99
CA SER A 191 -15.28 -34.28 -21.02
C SER A 191 -15.31 -34.96 -22.41
N ALA A 192 -15.84 -36.19 -22.48
CA ALA A 192 -15.95 -36.89 -23.76
C ALA A 192 -16.85 -36.13 -24.77
N ARG A 193 -17.93 -35.50 -24.29
CA ARG A 193 -18.82 -34.67 -25.11
C ARG A 193 -18.13 -33.41 -25.62
N GLN A 194 -17.40 -32.72 -24.73
CA GLN A 194 -16.63 -31.53 -25.10
C GLN A 194 -15.56 -31.83 -26.13
N ARG A 195 -14.82 -32.94 -25.97
CA ARG A 195 -13.83 -33.38 -26.96
C ARG A 195 -14.45 -33.69 -28.32
N ALA A 196 -15.63 -34.29 -28.35
CA ALA A 196 -16.34 -34.59 -29.60
C ALA A 196 -16.80 -33.33 -30.32
N ALA A 197 -17.06 -32.23 -29.59
CA ALA A 197 -17.42 -30.94 -30.17
C ALA A 197 -16.21 -30.17 -30.74
N ILE A 198 -14.97 -30.56 -30.42
CA ILE A 198 -13.76 -29.85 -30.87
C ILE A 198 -13.13 -30.59 -32.07
N ALA A 199 -13.16 -29.95 -33.23
CA ALA A 199 -12.42 -30.36 -34.42
C ALA A 199 -11.14 -29.52 -34.58
N ALA A 200 -10.04 -30.15 -35.00
CA ALA A 200 -8.78 -29.47 -35.26
C ALA A 200 -8.41 -29.58 -36.73
N ILE A 201 -8.07 -28.45 -37.36
CA ILE A 201 -7.60 -28.39 -38.76
C ILE A 201 -6.24 -27.72 -38.78
N GLU A 202 -5.32 -28.25 -39.58
CA GLU A 202 -4.10 -27.53 -39.96
C GLU A 202 -4.18 -27.17 -41.44
N PRO A 203 -4.33 -25.88 -41.78
CA PRO A 203 -4.42 -25.45 -43.16
C PRO A 203 -3.06 -25.58 -43.87
N GLU A 204 -3.10 -25.83 -45.18
CA GLU A 204 -1.91 -25.78 -46.04
C GLU A 204 -1.53 -24.35 -46.44
N THR A 205 -2.53 -23.44 -46.45
CA THR A 205 -2.41 -22.01 -46.76
C THR A 205 -2.17 -21.18 -45.49
N GLU A 206 -1.82 -19.90 -45.65
CA GLU A 206 -1.74 -18.97 -44.50
C GLU A 206 -3.05 -18.97 -43.70
N LEU A 207 -2.92 -18.76 -42.38
CA LEU A 207 -4.06 -18.80 -41.45
C LEU A 207 -5.14 -17.79 -41.85
N GLU A 208 -4.73 -16.59 -42.24
CA GLU A 208 -5.64 -15.52 -42.67
C GLU A 208 -6.41 -15.90 -43.92
N GLU A 209 -5.74 -16.46 -44.92
CA GLU A 209 -6.36 -16.92 -46.17
C GLU A 209 -7.37 -18.04 -45.91
N TYR A 210 -7.04 -18.97 -45.00
CA TYR A 210 -7.94 -20.03 -44.61
C TYR A 210 -9.21 -19.49 -43.93
N ILE A 211 -9.05 -18.54 -42.99
CA ILE A 211 -10.17 -17.90 -42.30
C ILE A 211 -11.08 -17.20 -43.32
N ILE A 212 -10.53 -16.38 -44.22
CA ILE A 212 -11.31 -15.63 -45.22
C ILE A 212 -12.17 -16.55 -46.10
N ARG A 213 -11.63 -17.72 -46.48
CA ARG A 213 -12.33 -18.68 -47.34
C ARG A 213 -13.42 -19.48 -46.64
N HIS A 214 -13.30 -19.70 -45.33
CA HIS A 214 -14.14 -20.67 -44.61
C HIS A 214 -15.05 -20.07 -43.53
N VAL A 215 -14.87 -18.79 -43.18
CA VAL A 215 -15.69 -18.12 -42.17
C VAL A 215 -17.04 -17.68 -42.72
N ASP A 216 -18.11 -18.08 -42.03
CA ASP A 216 -19.51 -17.76 -42.37
C ASP A 216 -20.05 -16.64 -41.46
N ASP A 217 -21.14 -16.00 -41.86
CA ASP A 217 -21.76 -14.90 -41.12
C ASP A 217 -22.32 -15.34 -39.75
N ARG A 218 -22.60 -16.64 -39.60
CA ARG A 218 -23.06 -17.28 -38.36
C ARG A 218 -21.96 -17.87 -37.47
N ASP A 219 -20.69 -17.66 -37.82
CA ASP A 219 -19.56 -18.15 -37.03
C ASP A 219 -19.15 -17.12 -35.96
N LEU A 220 -18.58 -17.60 -34.84
CA LEU A 220 -17.89 -16.76 -33.87
C LEU A 220 -16.38 -16.98 -34.01
N LEU A 221 -15.65 -15.97 -34.48
CA LEU A 221 -14.20 -16.00 -34.55
C LEU A 221 -13.61 -15.56 -33.20
N LEU A 222 -13.10 -16.49 -32.42
CA LEU A 222 -12.55 -16.22 -31.10
C LEU A 222 -11.02 -16.29 -31.15
N VAL A 223 -10.32 -15.19 -30.86
CA VAL A 223 -8.86 -15.12 -30.88
C VAL A 223 -8.31 -14.89 -29.48
N GLU A 224 -7.28 -15.61 -29.09
CA GLU A 224 -6.61 -15.45 -27.79
C GLU A 224 -5.34 -14.60 -27.91
N ALA A 225 -5.17 -13.64 -27.00
CA ALA A 225 -3.92 -12.92 -26.80
C ALA A 225 -3.28 -13.27 -25.46
N GLU A 226 -2.09 -13.91 -25.53
CA GLU A 226 -1.33 -14.38 -24.35
C GLU A 226 -0.47 -13.30 -23.68
N ASN A 227 -0.13 -12.23 -24.40
CA ASN A 227 0.69 -11.12 -23.89
C ASN A 227 0.47 -9.84 -24.73
N PRO A 228 1.00 -8.68 -24.33
CA PRO A 228 0.76 -7.42 -25.02
C PRO A 228 1.30 -7.37 -26.46
N GLU A 229 2.45 -8.02 -26.72
CA GLU A 229 3.03 -8.11 -28.07
C GLU A 229 2.19 -9.00 -28.98
N HIS A 230 1.68 -10.10 -28.43
CA HIS A 230 0.79 -11.01 -29.12
C HIS A 230 -0.56 -10.34 -29.41
N LEU A 231 -1.10 -9.55 -28.47
CA LEU A 231 -2.29 -8.73 -28.69
C LEU A 231 -2.12 -7.76 -29.87
N GLN A 232 -0.96 -7.11 -29.99
CA GLN A 232 -0.68 -6.22 -31.14
C GLN A 232 -0.67 -6.99 -32.46
N ARG A 233 -0.06 -8.18 -32.49
CA ARG A 233 -0.01 -9.03 -33.69
C ARG A 233 -1.37 -9.61 -34.06
N VAL A 234 -2.17 -10.04 -33.07
CA VAL A 234 -3.57 -10.45 -33.28
C VAL A 234 -4.40 -9.31 -33.87
N ARG A 235 -4.26 -8.09 -33.34
CA ARG A 235 -4.95 -6.91 -33.90
C ARG A 235 -4.49 -6.60 -35.33
N ALA A 236 -3.21 -6.77 -35.64
CA ALA A 236 -2.70 -6.60 -37.00
C ALA A 236 -3.28 -7.66 -37.96
N MET A 237 -3.38 -8.92 -37.51
CA MET A 237 -4.02 -10.01 -38.25
C MET A 237 -5.51 -9.73 -38.51
N LEU A 238 -6.28 -9.34 -37.48
CA LEU A 238 -7.67 -8.93 -37.63
C LEU A 238 -7.81 -7.72 -38.58
N GLY A 239 -6.89 -6.76 -38.51
CA GLY A 239 -6.82 -5.63 -39.44
C GLY A 239 -6.53 -6.04 -40.89
N LYS A 240 -5.68 -7.06 -41.11
CA LYS A 240 -5.43 -7.67 -42.44
C LYS A 240 -6.70 -8.33 -42.96
N LEU A 241 -7.36 -9.18 -42.16
CA LEU A 241 -8.61 -9.85 -42.51
C LEU A 241 -9.70 -8.85 -42.96
N ARG A 242 -9.85 -7.74 -42.24
CA ARG A 242 -10.78 -6.65 -42.59
C ARG A 242 -10.44 -5.96 -43.90
N ARG A 243 -9.16 -5.67 -44.16
CA ARG A 243 -8.76 -5.02 -45.42
C ARG A 243 -9.01 -5.90 -46.64
N GLU A 244 -8.87 -7.21 -46.48
CA GLU A 244 -9.01 -8.18 -47.57
C GLU A 244 -10.48 -8.58 -47.81
N ARG A 245 -11.32 -8.64 -46.77
CA ARG A 245 -12.73 -9.05 -46.89
C ARG A 245 -13.76 -7.91 -46.80
N GLY A 246 -13.38 -6.74 -46.29
CA GLY A 246 -14.31 -5.69 -45.88
C GLY A 246 -14.86 -5.95 -44.47
N ASP A 247 -16.18 -6.07 -44.36
CA ASP A 247 -16.81 -6.62 -43.15
C ASP A 247 -16.54 -8.12 -43.09
N LEU A 248 -16.05 -8.62 -41.95
CA LEU A 248 -15.87 -10.06 -41.78
C LEU A 248 -17.21 -10.80 -41.83
N GLY A 249 -18.33 -10.12 -41.58
CA GLY A 249 -19.67 -10.70 -41.58
C GLY A 249 -19.94 -11.66 -40.40
N CYS A 250 -18.90 -12.06 -39.67
CA CYS A 250 -18.96 -12.92 -38.48
C CYS A 250 -18.65 -12.12 -37.20
N ASN A 251 -19.15 -12.59 -36.06
CA ASN A 251 -18.80 -11.98 -34.77
C ASN A 251 -17.35 -12.31 -34.39
N VAL A 252 -16.60 -11.32 -33.88
CA VAL A 252 -15.21 -11.51 -33.47
C VAL A 252 -15.11 -11.31 -31.95
N GLY A 253 -14.55 -12.29 -31.26
CA GLY A 253 -14.23 -12.20 -29.83
C GLY A 253 -12.73 -12.25 -29.63
N LEU A 254 -12.19 -11.34 -28.85
CA LEU A 254 -10.80 -11.32 -28.42
C LEU A 254 -10.74 -11.62 -26.92
N ILE A 255 -10.09 -12.74 -26.58
CA ILE A 255 -9.84 -13.13 -25.18
C ILE A 255 -8.42 -12.73 -24.78
N ARG A 256 -8.30 -12.05 -23.65
CA ARG A 256 -7.02 -11.82 -22.98
C ARG A 256 -7.11 -12.33 -21.53
N ALA A 257 -6.19 -13.23 -21.17
CA ALA A 257 -6.05 -13.68 -19.79
C ALA A 257 -5.51 -12.56 -18.88
N ALA A 258 -5.90 -12.53 -17.61
CA ALA A 258 -5.39 -11.58 -16.62
C ALA A 258 -3.85 -11.56 -16.56
N ASP A 259 -3.22 -12.75 -16.61
CA ASP A 259 -1.76 -12.95 -16.55
C ASP A 259 -1.00 -12.35 -17.75
N ALA A 260 -1.71 -12.03 -18.84
CA ALA A 260 -1.19 -11.40 -20.04
C ALA A 260 -1.08 -9.86 -19.95
N ALA A 261 -1.52 -9.25 -18.85
CA ALA A 261 -1.47 -7.80 -18.68
C ALA A 261 -0.02 -7.28 -18.65
N GLY A 262 0.27 -6.21 -19.39
CA GLY A 262 1.61 -5.60 -19.52
C GLY A 262 2.14 -4.87 -18.28
N LEU A 263 1.67 -5.24 -17.09
CA LEU A 263 2.11 -4.64 -15.82
C LEU A 263 3.54 -5.09 -15.49
N GLY A 264 4.39 -4.12 -15.11
CA GLY A 264 5.77 -4.39 -14.71
C GLY A 264 5.87 -5.41 -13.56
N ARG A 265 7.03 -6.05 -13.37
CA ARG A 265 7.23 -7.03 -12.28
C ARG A 265 6.87 -6.45 -10.89
N VAL A 266 7.15 -5.16 -10.68
CA VAL A 266 6.85 -4.43 -9.44
C VAL A 266 5.35 -4.20 -9.27
N ASP A 267 4.65 -3.75 -10.32
CA ASP A 267 3.20 -3.52 -10.26
C ASP A 267 2.43 -4.82 -10.00
N ARG A 268 2.86 -5.93 -10.61
CA ARG A 268 2.30 -7.27 -10.35
C ARG A 268 2.54 -7.75 -8.92
N ALA A 269 3.74 -7.52 -8.37
CA ALA A 269 4.04 -7.85 -6.98
C ALA A 269 3.20 -7.01 -6.01
N LEU A 270 3.06 -5.71 -6.30
CA LEU A 270 2.24 -4.80 -5.51
C LEU A 270 0.76 -5.18 -5.56
N GLU A 271 0.23 -5.55 -6.72
CA GLU A 271 -1.17 -5.98 -6.88
C GLU A 271 -1.47 -7.31 -6.16
N ARG A 272 -0.54 -8.29 -6.21
CA ARG A 272 -0.68 -9.53 -5.45
C ARG A 272 -0.63 -9.32 -3.94
N LEU A 273 0.26 -8.43 -3.46
CA LEU A 273 0.31 -8.03 -2.06
C LEU A 273 -0.98 -7.32 -1.65
N ARG A 274 -1.48 -6.43 -2.50
CA ARG A 274 -2.76 -5.73 -2.34
C ARG A 274 -3.98 -6.65 -2.34
N HIS A 275 -3.89 -7.86 -2.87
CA HIS A 275 -4.99 -8.85 -2.80
C HIS A 275 -5.08 -9.51 -1.42
N HIS A 276 -3.95 -9.70 -0.73
CA HIS A 276 -3.92 -10.28 0.61
C HIS A 276 -4.27 -9.26 1.71
N LEU A 277 -4.17 -7.97 1.40
CA LEU A 277 -4.59 -6.91 2.31
C LEU A 277 -6.10 -6.66 2.15
N PRO A 278 -6.88 -6.68 3.24
CA PRO A 278 -8.30 -6.39 3.20
C PRO A 278 -8.52 -4.94 2.74
N ARG A 279 -9.23 -4.77 1.63
CA ARG A 279 -9.55 -3.45 1.07
C ARG A 279 -10.65 -2.78 1.89
N LEU A 280 -10.57 -1.45 1.99
CA LEU A 280 -11.66 -0.66 2.53
C LEU A 280 -12.80 -0.63 1.49
N THR A 281 -13.96 -1.09 1.90
CA THR A 281 -15.22 -0.87 1.17
C THR A 281 -15.46 0.64 1.03
N ARG A 282 -16.30 1.03 0.09
CA ARG A 282 -16.60 2.44 -0.15
C ARG A 282 -17.17 3.13 1.09
N GLU A 283 -18.07 2.47 1.82
CA GLU A 283 -18.64 2.99 3.06
C GLU A 283 -17.59 3.19 4.15
N GLU A 284 -16.65 2.26 4.29
CA GLU A 284 -15.54 2.38 5.24
C GLU A 284 -14.60 3.54 4.86
N ARG A 285 -14.35 3.77 3.57
CA ARG A 285 -13.53 4.92 3.12
C ARG A 285 -14.19 6.26 3.44
N ILE A 286 -15.50 6.37 3.25
CA ILE A 286 -16.27 7.58 3.57
C ILE A 286 -16.26 7.81 5.08
N ALA A 287 -16.59 6.79 5.87
CA ALA A 287 -16.59 6.89 7.33
C ALA A 287 -15.20 7.24 7.90
N LEU A 288 -14.13 6.67 7.34
CA LEU A 288 -12.75 7.00 7.67
C LEU A 288 -12.44 8.46 7.34
N HIS A 289 -12.85 8.95 6.17
CA HIS A 289 -12.64 10.33 5.77
C HIS A 289 -13.32 11.29 6.74
N ASP A 290 -14.60 11.07 7.05
CA ASP A 290 -15.36 11.93 7.96
C ASP A 290 -14.80 11.93 9.38
N THR A 291 -14.25 10.80 9.83
CA THR A 291 -13.58 10.68 11.14
C THR A 291 -12.29 11.49 11.16
N LEU A 292 -11.47 11.35 10.12
CA LEU A 292 -10.19 12.05 10.01
C LEU A 292 -10.37 13.54 9.76
N GLU A 293 -11.35 13.96 8.96
CA GLU A 293 -11.64 15.38 8.72
C GLU A 293 -12.08 16.09 10.00
N ARG A 294 -13.00 15.48 10.77
CA ARG A 294 -13.42 16.01 12.08
C ARG A 294 -12.27 16.03 13.07
N GLY A 295 -11.51 14.94 13.18
CA GLY A 295 -10.39 14.84 14.11
C GLY A 295 -9.16 15.68 13.74
N ALA A 296 -9.03 16.09 12.47
CA ALA A 296 -8.00 17.01 12.02
C ALA A 296 -8.34 18.48 12.22
N SER A 297 -9.62 18.81 12.44
CA SER A 297 -10.07 20.18 12.62
C SER A 297 -9.56 20.77 13.95
N LEU A 298 -9.21 22.05 13.94
CA LEU A 298 -8.77 22.75 15.14
C LEU A 298 -9.99 23.00 16.03
N SER A 299 -10.08 22.27 17.14
CA SER A 299 -11.14 22.41 18.14
C SER A 299 -10.59 22.95 19.46
N ALA A 300 -11.48 23.53 20.28
CA ALA A 300 -11.13 23.94 21.64
C ALA A 300 -10.66 22.74 22.48
N ASP A 301 -11.38 21.61 22.38
CA ASP A 301 -11.03 20.37 23.09
C ASP A 301 -9.63 19.88 22.71
N PHE A 302 -9.26 19.93 21.43
CA PHE A 302 -7.93 19.57 20.96
C PHE A 302 -6.85 20.44 21.63
N LEU A 303 -7.05 21.76 21.65
CA LEU A 303 -6.08 22.68 22.26
C LEU A 303 -6.00 22.50 23.78
N VAL A 304 -7.13 22.36 24.46
CA VAL A 304 -7.17 22.18 25.92
C VAL A 304 -6.48 20.88 26.31
N LEU A 305 -6.83 19.76 25.68
CA LEU A 305 -6.22 18.46 25.98
C LEU A 305 -4.72 18.45 25.71
N LEU A 306 -4.28 19.06 24.60
CA LEU A 306 -2.87 19.13 24.28
C LEU A 306 -2.08 20.05 25.21
N THR A 307 -2.66 21.17 25.62
CA THR A 307 -2.07 22.11 26.59
C THR A 307 -1.91 21.44 27.97
N LEU A 308 -2.96 20.73 28.43
CA LEU A 308 -2.92 19.97 29.68
C LEU A 308 -1.91 18.82 29.60
N SER A 309 -1.89 18.08 28.50
CA SER A 309 -0.89 17.03 28.27
C SER A 309 0.53 17.58 28.32
N ALA A 310 0.80 18.72 27.67
CA ALA A 310 2.10 19.38 27.71
C ALA A 310 2.50 19.80 29.13
N ALA A 311 1.56 20.31 29.93
CA ALA A 311 1.81 20.66 31.33
C ALA A 311 2.14 19.42 32.18
N ILE A 312 1.38 18.33 32.04
CA ILE A 312 1.63 17.06 32.74
C ILE A 312 2.99 16.48 32.32
N ALA A 313 3.29 16.49 31.02
CA ALA A 313 4.58 16.05 30.51
C ALA A 313 5.72 16.91 31.04
N ALA A 314 5.55 18.23 31.14
CA ALA A 314 6.58 19.13 31.67
C ALA A 314 6.90 18.83 33.13
N LEU A 315 5.86 18.65 33.96
CA LEU A 315 6.01 18.28 35.35
C LEU A 315 6.62 16.88 35.52
N GLY A 316 6.23 15.92 34.67
CA GLY A 316 6.79 14.57 34.67
C GLY A 316 8.26 14.55 34.27
N LEU A 317 8.62 15.32 33.24
CA LEU A 317 10.01 15.47 32.78
C LEU A 317 10.88 16.13 33.85
N ILE A 318 10.41 17.20 34.48
CA ILE A 318 11.16 17.87 35.57
C ILE A 318 11.37 16.92 36.77
N GLN A 319 10.38 16.09 37.09
CA GLN A 319 10.46 15.08 38.16
C GLN A 319 11.19 13.80 37.75
N SER A 320 11.74 13.70 36.53
CA SER A 320 12.31 12.46 35.98
C SER A 320 11.36 11.24 36.08
N SER A 321 10.05 11.44 35.95
CA SER A 321 9.05 10.37 36.10
C SER A 321 8.53 9.86 34.76
N THR A 322 9.13 8.77 34.26
CA THR A 322 8.72 8.13 33.00
C THR A 322 7.24 7.76 32.98
N ALA A 323 6.69 7.29 34.12
CA ALA A 323 5.27 6.90 34.23
C ALA A 323 4.32 8.08 34.00
N VAL A 324 4.60 9.25 34.58
CA VAL A 324 3.81 10.47 34.37
C VAL A 324 3.95 10.95 32.93
N VAL A 325 5.16 10.87 32.37
CA VAL A 325 5.45 11.24 30.99
C VAL A 325 4.67 10.36 30.00
N VAL A 326 4.57 9.05 30.24
CA VAL A 326 3.73 8.13 29.46
C VAL A 326 2.24 8.46 29.63
N GLY A 327 1.80 8.75 30.85
CA GLY A 327 0.42 9.18 31.13
C GLY A 327 0.02 10.43 30.34
N ALA A 328 0.93 11.40 30.21
CA ALA A 328 0.70 12.60 29.40
C ALA A 328 0.48 12.28 27.92
N MET A 329 1.20 11.31 27.35
CA MET A 329 1.05 10.91 25.95
C MET A 329 -0.34 10.36 25.63
N LEU A 330 -1.00 9.70 26.60
CA LEU A 330 -2.34 9.14 26.45
C LEU A 330 -3.43 10.21 26.30
N VAL A 331 -3.19 11.40 26.83
CA VAL A 331 -4.14 12.51 26.82
C VAL A 331 -4.09 13.27 25.49
N ALA A 332 -2.93 13.29 24.81
CA ALA A 332 -2.70 14.17 23.67
C ALA A 332 -3.35 13.69 22.36
N PRO A 333 -4.24 14.48 21.75
CA PRO A 333 -4.94 14.10 20.51
C PRO A 333 -4.13 14.37 19.22
N LEU A 334 -2.79 14.32 19.24
CA LEU A 334 -1.94 14.68 18.10
C LEU A 334 -1.92 13.64 16.96
N MET A 335 -2.26 12.38 17.25
CA MET A 335 -2.19 11.30 16.26
C MET A 335 -3.19 11.51 15.11
N THR A 336 -4.41 11.93 15.42
CA THR A 336 -5.48 12.03 14.42
C THR A 336 -5.19 13.07 13.33
N PRO A 337 -4.76 14.31 13.65
CA PRO A 337 -4.32 15.27 12.63
C PRO A 337 -3.17 14.77 11.77
N LEU A 338 -2.20 14.03 12.34
CA LEU A 338 -1.05 13.52 11.59
C LEU A 338 -1.46 12.41 10.60
N VAL A 339 -2.30 11.47 11.04
CA VAL A 339 -2.84 10.42 10.16
C VAL A 339 -3.71 11.04 9.07
N ALA A 340 -4.52 12.06 9.40
CA ALA A 340 -5.32 12.80 8.43
C ALA A 340 -4.47 13.53 7.38
N ALA A 341 -3.30 14.07 7.77
CA ALA A 341 -2.35 14.64 6.82
C ALA A 341 -1.80 13.57 5.86
N GLY A 342 -1.53 12.36 6.36
CA GLY A 342 -1.17 11.21 5.52
C GLY A 342 -2.27 10.84 4.52
N MET A 343 -3.53 10.77 4.97
CA MET A 343 -4.69 10.55 4.09
C MET A 343 -4.80 11.66 3.03
N ALA A 344 -4.63 12.92 3.45
CA ALA A 344 -4.69 14.07 2.55
C ALA A 344 -3.62 14.03 1.45
N LEU A 345 -2.41 13.56 1.77
CA LEU A 345 -1.36 13.32 0.77
C LEU A 345 -1.75 12.21 -0.21
N THR A 346 -2.32 11.10 0.27
CA THR A 346 -2.76 10.00 -0.62
C THR A 346 -3.90 10.38 -1.55
N GLN A 347 -4.82 11.22 -1.09
CA GLN A 347 -5.97 11.67 -1.86
C GLN A 347 -5.68 12.93 -2.68
N ALA A 348 -4.50 13.54 -2.51
CA ALA A 348 -4.19 14.88 -2.98
C ALA A 348 -5.24 15.92 -2.56
N ASN A 349 -5.74 15.82 -1.33
CA ASN A 349 -6.70 16.76 -0.74
C ASN A 349 -5.97 17.89 0.01
N VAL A 350 -5.67 18.98 -0.71
CA VAL A 350 -4.96 20.13 -0.13
C VAL A 350 -5.73 20.81 1.01
N ARG A 351 -7.07 20.77 1.00
CA ARG A 351 -7.89 21.38 2.05
C ARG A 351 -7.71 20.63 3.36
N LEU A 352 -7.86 19.31 3.33
CA LEU A 352 -7.63 18.45 4.49
C LEU A 352 -6.19 18.55 5.00
N PHE A 353 -5.20 18.56 4.10
CA PHE A 353 -3.78 18.73 4.47
C PHE A 353 -3.55 20.05 5.22
N ARG A 354 -4.08 21.17 4.69
CA ARG A 354 -3.95 22.48 5.33
C ARG A 354 -4.67 22.54 6.67
N THR A 355 -5.84 21.95 6.79
CA THR A 355 -6.59 21.87 8.06
C THR A 355 -5.80 21.09 9.11
N ALA A 356 -5.31 19.89 8.77
CA ALA A 356 -4.49 19.07 9.64
C ALA A 356 -3.22 19.80 10.10
N MET A 357 -2.46 20.40 9.16
CA MET A 357 -1.22 21.11 9.49
C MET A 357 -1.46 22.38 10.31
N LYS A 358 -2.57 23.09 10.12
CA LYS A 358 -2.95 24.22 10.98
C LYS A 358 -3.18 23.76 12.42
N SER A 359 -3.90 22.66 12.62
CA SER A 359 -4.16 22.11 13.95
C SER A 359 -2.89 21.64 14.64
N VAL A 360 -2.03 20.93 13.90
CA VAL A 360 -0.70 20.53 14.40
C VAL A 360 0.12 21.75 14.79
N LEU A 361 0.22 22.77 13.93
CA LEU A 361 1.02 23.97 14.21
C LEU A 361 0.49 24.75 15.43
N ALA A 362 -0.82 24.93 15.53
CA ALA A 362 -1.46 25.58 16.68
C ALA A 362 -1.20 24.79 17.97
N GLY A 363 -1.36 23.46 17.91
CA GLY A 363 -1.11 22.59 19.04
C GLY A 363 0.34 22.56 19.49
N VAL A 364 1.28 22.47 18.55
CA VAL A 364 2.72 22.51 18.80
C VAL A 364 3.11 23.84 19.44
N SER A 365 2.57 24.95 18.94
CA SER A 365 2.84 26.28 19.49
C SER A 365 2.33 26.42 20.94
N ALA A 366 1.13 25.91 21.22
CA ALA A 366 0.56 25.91 22.56
C ALA A 366 1.36 25.03 23.53
N ALA A 367 1.71 23.80 23.13
CA ALA A 367 2.51 22.89 23.94
C ALA A 367 3.92 23.45 24.21
N LEU A 368 4.56 24.05 23.20
CA LEU A 368 5.86 24.69 23.35
C LEU A 368 5.77 25.87 24.32
N LEU A 369 4.75 26.74 24.18
CA LEU A 369 4.53 27.86 25.09
C LEU A 369 4.39 27.38 26.55
N VAL A 370 3.58 26.34 26.78
CA VAL A 370 3.44 25.75 28.13
C VAL A 370 4.77 25.22 28.65
N SER A 371 5.53 24.49 27.83
CA SER A 371 6.81 23.94 28.26
C SER A 371 7.84 25.02 28.61
N VAL A 372 7.84 26.15 27.89
CA VAL A 372 8.68 27.31 28.20
C VAL A 372 8.22 27.97 29.49
N VAL A 373 6.92 28.20 29.67
CA VAL A 373 6.38 28.78 30.92
C VAL A 373 6.75 27.91 32.12
N VAL A 374 6.56 26.59 32.03
CA VAL A 374 6.90 25.66 33.10
C VAL A 374 8.43 25.60 33.32
N GLY A 375 9.23 25.62 32.24
CA GLY A 375 10.69 25.64 32.33
C GLY A 375 11.24 26.89 33.02
N VAL A 376 10.65 28.06 32.76
CA VAL A 376 11.00 29.33 33.43
C VAL A 376 10.57 29.34 34.90
N LEU A 377 9.40 28.77 35.21
CA LEU A 377 8.91 28.67 36.59
C LEU A 377 9.62 27.58 37.41
N SER A 378 10.34 26.67 36.74
CA SER A 378 11.06 25.59 37.38
C SER A 378 12.27 26.12 38.17
N PRO A 379 12.36 25.83 39.49
CA PRO A 379 13.43 26.31 40.36
C PRO A 379 14.76 25.56 40.17
N TRP A 380 14.77 24.46 39.41
CA TRP A 380 15.97 23.65 39.16
C TRP A 380 16.65 24.08 37.86
N ASP A 381 17.95 24.34 37.90
CA ASP A 381 18.73 24.75 36.72
C ASP A 381 19.25 23.58 35.90
N ASP A 382 19.47 22.42 36.53
CA ASP A 382 19.93 21.21 35.82
C ASP A 382 18.80 20.53 35.05
N LEU A 383 19.16 19.92 33.93
CA LEU A 383 18.24 19.07 33.17
C LEU A 383 18.10 17.70 33.84
N SER A 384 16.86 17.23 33.93
CA SER A 384 16.58 15.86 34.34
C SER A 384 17.11 14.85 33.31
N ALA A 385 17.41 13.63 33.78
CA ALA A 385 17.86 12.53 32.92
C ALA A 385 16.86 12.25 31.78
N GLU A 386 15.56 12.34 32.05
CA GLU A 386 14.49 12.17 31.06
C GLU A 386 14.51 13.25 29.96
N VAL A 387 14.87 14.50 30.28
CA VAL A 387 15.01 15.57 29.26
C VAL A 387 16.24 15.33 28.41
N VAL A 388 17.37 14.99 29.03
CA VAL A 388 18.63 14.70 28.31
C VAL A 388 18.48 13.49 27.39
N ALA A 389 17.77 12.45 27.83
CA ALA A 389 17.49 11.26 27.04
C ALA A 389 16.75 11.58 25.73
N ARG A 390 15.91 12.63 25.70
CA ARG A 390 15.23 13.06 24.47
C ARG A 390 16.07 13.93 23.55
N GLY A 391 17.21 14.44 24.01
CA GLY A 391 18.15 15.23 23.22
C GLY A 391 19.04 14.42 22.27
N SER A 392 18.98 13.08 22.34
CA SER A 392 19.82 12.19 21.52
C SER A 392 18.95 11.28 20.64
N PRO A 393 18.34 11.81 19.56
CA PRO A 393 17.50 11.01 18.68
C PRO A 393 18.31 9.86 18.04
N ASN A 394 17.64 8.72 17.80
CA ASN A 394 18.26 7.55 17.19
C ASN A 394 17.43 7.01 15.99
N LEU A 395 18.06 6.18 15.16
CA LEU A 395 17.42 5.49 14.02
C LEU A 395 16.24 4.61 14.45
N PHE A 396 16.31 4.02 15.64
CA PHE A 396 15.21 3.20 16.17
C PHE A 396 13.95 4.03 16.44
N ASP A 397 14.08 5.28 16.90
CA ASP A 397 12.94 6.17 17.11
C ASP A 397 12.19 6.43 15.80
N LEU A 398 12.94 6.67 14.72
CA LEU A 398 12.39 6.87 13.37
C LEU A 398 11.64 5.63 12.87
N GLY A 399 12.22 4.44 13.08
CA GLY A 399 11.58 3.16 12.73
C GLY A 399 10.27 2.93 13.49
N ILE A 400 10.28 3.19 14.80
CA ILE A 400 9.10 3.10 15.67
C ILE A 400 8.02 4.09 15.20
N ALA A 401 8.38 5.34 14.95
CA ALA A 401 7.43 6.36 14.50
C ALA A 401 6.80 6.02 13.14
N PHE A 402 7.59 5.48 12.20
CA PHE A 402 7.09 5.02 10.92
C PHE A 402 6.08 3.88 11.06
N LEU A 403 6.44 2.84 11.81
CA LEU A 403 5.57 1.69 12.07
C LEU A 403 4.31 2.09 12.83
N SER A 404 4.40 3.05 13.74
CA SER A 404 3.24 3.62 14.42
C SER A 404 2.34 4.41 13.48
N GLY A 405 2.88 5.14 12.50
CA GLY A 405 2.06 5.74 11.44
C GLY A 405 1.30 4.71 10.61
N VAL A 406 1.93 3.56 10.34
CA VAL A 406 1.29 2.41 9.69
C VAL A 406 0.19 1.81 10.56
N ALA A 407 0.50 1.54 11.83
CA ALA A 407 -0.43 0.97 12.78
C ALA A 407 -1.63 1.88 13.04
N ALA A 408 -1.43 3.20 13.17
CA ALA A 408 -2.50 4.17 13.36
C ALA A 408 -3.44 4.21 12.14
N ALA A 409 -2.88 4.24 10.92
CA ALA A 409 -3.68 4.21 9.70
C ALA A 409 -4.49 2.91 9.59
N TYR A 410 -3.90 1.77 9.95
CA TYR A 410 -4.61 0.48 9.99
C TYR A 410 -5.72 0.47 11.06
N ALA A 411 -5.43 0.96 12.26
CA ALA A 411 -6.38 1.00 13.36
C ALA A 411 -7.58 1.92 13.09
N LEU A 412 -7.35 3.08 12.45
CA LEU A 412 -8.41 4.00 12.04
C LEU A 412 -9.21 3.47 10.85
N ALA A 413 -8.56 2.76 9.93
CA ALA A 413 -9.21 2.11 8.79
C ALA A 413 -10.15 0.97 9.24
N ARG A 414 -9.90 0.33 10.38
CA ARG A 414 -10.67 -0.82 10.89
C ARG A 414 -11.46 -0.47 12.15
N ARG A 415 -12.80 -0.50 12.04
CA ARG A 415 -13.71 -0.24 13.18
C ARG A 415 -13.43 -1.08 14.44
N GLY A 416 -12.91 -2.31 14.29
CA GLY A 416 -12.58 -3.20 15.42
C GLY A 416 -11.19 -2.99 16.05
N ALA A 417 -10.35 -2.12 15.50
CA ALA A 417 -8.96 -1.96 15.92
C ALA A 417 -8.67 -0.61 16.60
N VAL A 418 -9.72 0.18 16.91
CA VAL A 418 -9.59 1.53 17.52
C VAL A 418 -8.83 1.48 18.85
N GLY A 419 -8.97 0.39 19.64
CA GLY A 419 -8.21 0.21 20.88
C GLY A 419 -6.68 0.13 20.69
N ALA A 420 -6.21 -0.26 19.51
CA ALA A 420 -4.78 -0.28 19.20
C ALA A 420 -4.17 1.13 19.09
N LEU A 421 -4.99 2.17 18.85
CA LEU A 421 -4.51 3.56 18.79
C LEU A 421 -3.88 4.02 20.09
N VAL A 422 -4.34 3.48 21.22
CA VAL A 422 -3.78 3.78 22.55
C VAL A 422 -2.33 3.29 22.63
N GLY A 423 -2.07 2.04 22.23
CA GLY A 423 -0.71 1.48 22.19
C GLY A 423 0.21 2.22 21.22
N VAL A 424 -0.33 2.63 20.06
CA VAL A 424 0.43 3.43 19.08
C VAL A 424 0.79 4.82 19.64
N ALA A 425 -0.13 5.47 20.34
CA ALA A 425 0.11 6.79 20.93
C ALA A 425 1.21 6.76 22.01
N ILE A 426 1.26 5.68 22.82
CA ILE A 426 2.34 5.46 23.79
C ILE A 426 3.70 5.32 23.08
N ALA A 427 3.74 4.59 21.96
CA ALA A 427 5.01 4.22 21.32
C ALA A 427 5.76 5.39 20.65
N VAL A 428 5.06 6.40 20.10
CA VAL A 428 5.72 7.46 19.30
C VAL A 428 6.18 8.64 20.14
N ALA A 429 5.63 8.78 21.35
CA ALA A 429 6.08 9.77 22.33
C ALA A 429 6.31 11.18 21.74
N LEU A 430 5.33 11.78 21.06
CA LEU A 430 5.50 13.09 20.40
C LEU A 430 5.52 14.29 21.36
N VAL A 431 4.70 14.25 22.42
CA VAL A 431 4.60 15.37 23.36
C VAL A 431 5.90 15.55 24.15
N PRO A 432 6.53 14.50 24.71
CA PRO A 432 7.70 14.71 25.57
C PRO A 432 8.93 15.32 24.88
N PRO A 433 9.33 14.96 23.65
CA PRO A 433 10.39 15.64 22.91
C PRO A 433 10.08 17.12 22.67
N LEU A 434 8.82 17.45 22.37
CA LEU A 434 8.40 18.84 22.19
C LEU A 434 8.51 19.64 23.50
N VAL A 435 8.09 19.04 24.62
CA VAL A 435 8.19 19.68 25.94
C VAL A 435 9.65 19.76 26.42
N ALA A 436 10.44 18.72 26.21
CA ALA A 436 11.88 18.69 26.48
C ALA A 436 12.60 19.78 25.69
N THR A 437 12.20 20.04 24.44
CA THR A 437 12.71 21.15 23.63
C THR A 437 12.53 22.49 24.35
N GLY A 438 11.32 22.78 24.84
CA GLY A 438 11.03 24.04 25.51
C GLY A 438 11.71 24.17 26.87
N ILE A 439 11.75 23.11 27.68
CA ILE A 439 12.48 23.10 28.95
C ILE A 439 13.97 23.34 28.71
N ALA A 440 14.61 22.57 27.82
CA ALA A 440 16.03 22.73 27.52
C ALA A 440 16.36 24.12 26.95
N LEU A 441 15.46 24.69 26.14
CA LEU A 441 15.61 26.06 25.62
C LEU A 441 15.66 27.10 26.76
N THR A 442 14.82 26.94 27.79
CA THR A 442 14.82 27.86 28.95
C THR A 442 16.06 27.76 29.82
N LYS A 443 16.75 26.61 29.79
CA LYS A 443 17.98 26.35 30.55
C LYS A 443 19.26 26.63 29.75
N GLY A 444 19.14 27.10 28.50
CA GLY A 444 20.29 27.42 27.64
C GLY A 444 20.95 26.20 26.97
N GLU A 445 20.39 25.01 27.16
CA GLU A 445 20.91 23.73 26.64
C GLU A 445 20.48 23.51 25.19
N LEU A 446 21.06 24.29 24.28
CA LEU A 446 20.68 24.32 22.86
C LEU A 446 20.92 22.98 22.13
N VAL A 447 21.91 22.20 22.55
CA VAL A 447 22.20 20.88 21.96
C VAL A 447 21.07 19.90 22.27
N VAL A 448 20.68 19.81 23.55
CA VAL A 448 19.56 18.94 23.98
C VAL A 448 18.25 19.42 23.39
N SER A 449 18.01 20.74 23.37
CA SER A 449 16.82 21.34 22.76
C SER A 449 16.72 21.02 21.26
N GLY A 450 17.81 21.22 20.50
CA GLY A 450 17.86 20.92 19.08
C GLY A 450 17.69 19.43 18.76
N GLY A 451 18.27 18.56 19.58
CA GLY A 451 18.10 17.10 19.46
C GLY A 451 16.67 16.65 19.72
N ALA A 452 16.03 17.14 20.78
CA ALA A 452 14.64 16.84 21.11
C ALA A 452 13.66 17.39 20.05
N LEU A 453 13.95 18.57 19.50
CA LEU A 453 13.18 19.14 18.40
C LEU A 453 13.31 18.30 17.13
N THR A 454 14.53 17.82 16.84
CA THR A 454 14.78 16.91 15.72
C THR A 454 14.01 15.60 15.90
N LEU A 455 14.03 15.00 17.10
CA LEU A 455 13.23 13.82 17.44
C LEU A 455 11.74 14.05 17.18
N PHE A 456 11.20 15.19 17.62
CA PHE A 456 9.81 15.55 17.37
C PHE A 456 9.47 15.63 15.87
N PHE A 457 10.25 16.39 15.10
CA PHE A 457 9.99 16.59 13.67
C PHE A 457 10.12 15.30 12.87
N THR A 458 11.09 14.46 13.21
CA THR A 458 11.34 13.19 12.53
C THR A 458 10.24 12.19 12.79
N ASN A 459 9.76 12.09 14.04
CA ASN A 459 8.62 11.25 14.38
C ASN A 459 7.34 11.73 13.67
N LEU A 460 7.11 13.05 13.64
CA LEU A 460 5.99 13.64 12.91
C LEU A 460 6.02 13.27 11.42
N LEU A 461 7.18 13.42 10.79
CA LEU A 461 7.40 13.11 9.38
C LEU A 461 7.16 11.62 9.08
N ALA A 462 7.76 10.74 9.90
CA ALA A 462 7.65 9.30 9.76
C ALA A 462 6.20 8.81 9.92
N ILE A 463 5.43 9.37 10.85
CA ILE A 463 4.00 9.04 11.01
C ILE A 463 3.23 9.39 9.75
N VAL A 464 3.38 10.62 9.23
CA VAL A 464 2.64 11.08 8.05
C VAL A 464 2.98 10.20 6.83
N LEU A 465 4.26 9.85 6.65
CA LEU A 465 4.70 8.95 5.58
C LEU A 465 4.17 7.53 5.75
N GLY A 466 4.28 6.94 6.95
CA GLY A 466 3.78 5.60 7.25
C GLY A 466 2.27 5.49 7.04
N SER A 467 1.51 6.49 7.48
CA SER A 467 0.08 6.57 7.24
C SER A 467 -0.25 6.73 5.76
N ALA A 468 0.47 7.59 5.01
CA ALA A 468 0.25 7.78 3.59
C ALA A 468 0.52 6.49 2.78
N ILE A 469 1.61 5.77 3.09
CA ILE A 469 1.90 4.49 2.44
C ILE A 469 0.79 3.48 2.75
N SER A 470 0.34 3.42 4.00
CA SER A 470 -0.72 2.48 4.43
C SER A 470 -2.05 2.73 3.72
N PHE A 471 -2.51 3.98 3.67
CA PHE A 471 -3.74 4.31 2.95
C PHE A 471 -3.64 3.99 1.46
N ARG A 472 -2.48 4.23 0.84
CA ARG A 472 -2.23 3.85 -0.55
C ARG A 472 -2.25 2.32 -0.76
N LEU A 473 -1.83 1.54 0.23
CA LEU A 473 -1.92 0.08 0.21
C LEU A 473 -3.37 -0.40 0.38
N PHE A 474 -4.18 0.27 1.20
CA PHE A 474 -5.61 -0.04 1.38
C PHE A 474 -6.51 0.37 0.19
N GLY A 475 -5.93 0.89 -0.90
CA GLY A 475 -6.68 1.34 -2.07
C GLY A 475 -7.33 2.71 -1.90
N VAL A 476 -6.86 3.51 -0.92
CA VAL A 476 -7.15 4.94 -0.88
C VAL A 476 -6.21 5.61 -1.88
N ASP A 477 -6.69 5.72 -3.11
CA ASP A 477 -5.92 6.28 -4.20
C ASP A 477 -6.31 7.73 -4.49
N VAL A 478 -5.51 8.40 -5.34
CA VAL A 478 -5.76 9.73 -5.91
C VAL A 478 -6.98 9.67 -6.86
N SER A 479 -8.14 9.26 -6.39
CA SER A 479 -9.32 8.96 -7.20
C SER A 479 -10.14 10.20 -7.57
N LEU A 480 -9.55 11.41 -7.50
CA LEU A 480 -10.25 12.65 -7.87
C LEU A 480 -9.57 13.43 -9.00
N ARG A 481 -8.37 13.07 -9.45
CA ARG A 481 -7.74 13.69 -10.63
C ARG A 481 -6.88 12.65 -11.33
N GLY A 482 -7.34 12.12 -12.46
CA GLY A 482 -6.61 11.18 -13.33
C GLY A 482 -5.38 11.77 -14.02
N THR A 483 -4.70 12.71 -13.38
CA THR A 483 -3.41 13.27 -13.80
C THR A 483 -2.34 12.81 -12.80
N ALA A 484 -1.07 12.80 -13.22
CA ALA A 484 0.07 12.57 -12.34
C ALA A 484 -0.10 13.33 -11.01
N ALA A 485 0.41 12.77 -9.91
CA ALA A 485 0.30 13.37 -8.58
C ALA A 485 0.60 14.87 -8.66
N PRO A 486 -0.29 15.74 -8.16
CA PRO A 486 -0.14 17.18 -8.39
C PRO A 486 1.20 17.65 -7.81
N ARG A 487 1.82 18.65 -8.47
CA ARG A 487 3.17 19.11 -8.16
C ARG A 487 3.41 19.38 -6.67
N TRP A 488 2.40 19.84 -5.94
CA TRP A 488 2.50 20.06 -4.50
C TRP A 488 2.66 18.76 -3.70
N VAL A 489 2.00 17.66 -4.07
CA VAL A 489 2.18 16.35 -3.42
C VAL A 489 3.59 15.84 -3.69
N LEU A 490 4.05 15.96 -4.94
CA LEU A 490 5.43 15.60 -5.30
C LEU A 490 6.44 16.44 -4.51
N LEU A 491 6.20 17.74 -4.37
CA LEU A 491 7.08 18.64 -3.62
C LEU A 491 7.07 18.33 -2.13
N VAL A 492 5.91 18.06 -1.52
CA VAL A 492 5.84 17.66 -0.10
C VAL A 492 6.52 16.31 0.11
N MET A 493 6.28 15.33 -0.76
CA MET A 493 6.97 14.03 -0.70
C MET A 493 8.49 14.17 -0.91
N LEU A 494 8.93 15.07 -1.78
CA LEU A 494 10.34 15.36 -2.00
C LEU A 494 10.96 16.04 -0.77
N VAL A 495 10.30 17.04 -0.19
CA VAL A 495 10.73 17.68 1.06
C VAL A 495 10.80 16.66 2.19
N PHE A 496 9.83 15.75 2.26
CA PHE A 496 9.80 14.66 3.22
C PHE A 496 10.93 13.66 3.00
N ALA A 497 11.22 13.29 1.76
CA ALA A 497 12.34 12.42 1.42
C ALA A 497 13.69 13.06 1.76
N ILE A 498 13.89 14.33 1.38
CA ILE A 498 15.10 15.10 1.71
C ILE A 498 15.24 15.24 3.23
N GLY A 499 14.16 15.59 3.93
CA GLY A 499 14.15 15.69 5.39
C GLY A 499 14.51 14.36 6.06
N THR A 500 13.95 13.25 5.58
CA THR A 500 14.28 11.91 6.08
C THR A 500 15.74 11.57 5.83
N VAL A 501 16.27 11.85 4.63
CA VAL A 501 17.68 11.59 4.29
C VAL A 501 18.62 12.46 5.12
N ALA A 502 18.34 13.76 5.25
CA ALA A 502 19.13 14.68 6.05
C ALA A 502 19.22 14.21 7.51
N VAL A 503 18.07 13.80 8.07
CA VAL A 503 17.99 13.22 9.40
C VAL A 503 18.77 11.92 9.48
N HIS A 504 18.63 11.03 8.49
CA HIS A 504 19.34 9.76 8.47
C HIS A 504 20.86 9.97 8.49
N VAL A 505 21.35 10.96 7.73
CA VAL A 505 22.75 11.35 7.72
C VAL A 505 23.20 11.83 9.11
N VAL A 506 22.42 12.71 9.75
CA VAL A 506 22.73 13.22 11.12
C VAL A 506 22.70 12.10 12.16
N LEU A 507 21.72 11.19 12.09
CA LEU A 507 21.60 10.09 13.03
C LEU A 507 22.72 9.05 12.85
N VAL A 508 23.07 8.74 11.61
CA VAL A 508 24.19 7.84 11.30
C VAL A 508 25.52 8.47 11.72
N SER A 509 25.72 9.77 11.48
CA SER A 509 26.95 10.43 11.96
C SER A 509 27.05 10.40 13.48
N ASN A 510 25.95 10.66 14.20
CA ASN A 510 25.91 10.56 15.65
C ASN A 510 26.18 9.13 16.14
N LEU A 511 25.61 8.12 15.47
CA LEU A 511 25.83 6.71 15.82
C LEU A 511 27.29 6.27 15.59
N VAL A 512 27.89 6.71 14.48
CA VAL A 512 29.30 6.45 14.17
C VAL A 512 30.21 7.13 15.19
N GLU A 513 29.89 8.35 15.60
CA GLU A 513 30.66 9.07 16.63
C GLU A 513 30.50 8.43 18.01
N GLN A 514 29.29 8.02 18.39
CA GLN A 514 29.00 7.30 19.64
C GLN A 514 29.76 5.98 19.72
N THR A 515 29.70 5.17 18.66
CA THR A 515 30.43 3.89 18.59
C THR A 515 31.94 4.09 18.58
N ALA A 516 32.46 5.14 17.92
CA ALA A 516 33.88 5.50 18.00
C ALA A 516 34.32 5.87 19.43
N HIS A 517 33.43 6.45 20.23
CA HIS A 517 33.68 6.80 21.64
C HIS A 517 33.35 5.67 22.62
N GLY A 518 33.01 4.46 22.15
CA GLY A 518 32.76 3.28 23.00
C GLY A 518 31.37 3.21 23.62
N VAL A 519 30.40 3.96 23.08
CA VAL A 519 28.99 3.87 23.45
C VAL A 519 28.34 2.76 22.60
N ASP A 520 28.23 1.57 23.17
CA ASP A 520 27.70 0.38 22.47
C ASP A 520 26.16 0.28 22.56
N ARG A 521 25.52 1.08 23.42
CA ARG A 521 24.06 1.09 23.62
C ARG A 521 23.48 2.51 23.75
N PRO A 522 22.21 2.72 23.37
CA PRO A 522 21.50 3.97 23.63
C PRO A 522 21.50 4.31 25.12
N TYR A 523 21.69 5.58 25.46
CA TYR A 523 21.67 6.13 26.84
C TYR A 523 22.86 5.77 27.75
N GLN A 524 24.00 5.37 27.19
CA GLN A 524 25.26 5.32 27.93
C GLN A 524 26.05 6.61 27.71
N ARG A 525 26.60 7.19 28.78
CA ARG A 525 27.54 8.31 28.69
C ARG A 525 28.96 7.76 28.57
N PRO A 526 29.79 8.29 27.65
CA PRO A 526 31.20 7.96 27.60
C PRO A 526 31.88 8.45 28.88
N LEU A 527 32.75 7.63 29.44
CA LEU A 527 33.60 8.01 30.57
C LEU A 527 34.53 9.16 30.16
N ALA A 528 34.86 10.06 31.11
CA ALA A 528 35.80 11.13 30.84
C ALA A 528 37.13 10.57 30.28
N PRO A 529 37.77 11.23 29.30
CA PRO A 529 38.94 10.68 28.61
C PRO A 529 40.08 10.31 29.56
N GLU A 530 40.30 11.12 30.59
CA GLU A 530 41.33 10.90 31.61
C GLU A 530 41.05 9.66 32.46
N PHE A 531 39.79 9.47 32.87
CA PHE A 531 39.36 8.31 33.64
C PHE A 531 39.38 7.03 32.81
N ARG A 532 38.94 7.11 31.55
CA ARG A 532 39.04 6.01 30.59
C ARG A 532 40.50 5.59 30.38
N ALA A 533 41.40 6.54 30.15
CA ALA A 533 42.83 6.26 29.98
C ALA A 533 43.44 5.63 31.23
N ALA A 534 43.02 6.05 32.44
CA ALA A 534 43.47 5.45 33.69
C ALA A 534 43.03 3.98 33.83
N ILE A 535 41.77 3.65 33.49
CA ILE A 535 41.30 2.26 33.48
C ILE A 535 42.04 1.44 32.42
N GLU A 536 42.15 1.96 31.19
CA GLU A 536 42.86 1.29 30.09
C GLU A 536 44.32 0.99 30.46
N GLN A 537 45.02 1.95 31.06
CA GLN A 537 46.40 1.80 31.51
C GLN A 537 46.51 0.76 32.64
N ARG A 538 45.57 0.76 33.61
CA ARG A 538 45.60 -0.20 34.72
C ARG A 538 45.31 -1.63 34.26
N VAL A 539 44.36 -1.80 33.35
CA VAL A 539 44.01 -3.10 32.77
C VAL A 539 45.09 -3.61 31.82
N ALA A 540 45.75 -2.74 31.04
CA ALA A 540 46.87 -3.10 30.19
C ALA A 540 48.07 -3.68 30.97
N ASN A 541 48.24 -3.27 32.23
CA ASN A 541 49.26 -3.82 33.13
C ASN A 541 48.89 -5.19 33.74
N ALA A 542 47.63 -5.62 33.62
CA ALA A 542 47.17 -6.93 34.10
C ALA A 542 47.29 -7.99 32.99
N ARG A 543 47.89 -9.14 33.32
CA ARG A 543 48.07 -10.23 32.34
C ARG A 543 46.75 -10.97 32.10
N GLY A 544 46.35 -11.08 30.83
CA GLY A 544 45.25 -11.94 30.41
C GLY A 544 43.85 -11.37 30.69
N VAL A 545 43.75 -10.06 30.97
CA VAL A 545 42.50 -9.33 31.18
C VAL A 545 42.30 -8.33 30.04
N SER A 546 41.10 -8.28 29.47
CA SER A 546 40.71 -7.33 28.42
C SER A 546 39.39 -6.65 28.78
N ILE A 547 39.25 -5.39 28.39
CA ILE A 547 38.04 -4.62 28.63
C ILE A 547 37.00 -4.99 27.55
N LEU A 548 35.82 -5.44 27.98
CA LEU A 548 34.70 -5.71 27.07
C LEU A 548 33.87 -4.45 26.83
N SER A 549 33.50 -3.75 27.91
CA SER A 549 32.79 -2.46 27.82
C SER A 549 33.04 -1.60 29.05
N MET A 550 33.02 -0.28 28.89
CA MET A 550 33.08 0.69 29.99
C MET A 550 32.12 1.82 29.68
N ALA A 551 31.13 2.06 30.55
CA ALA A 551 30.17 3.12 30.34
C ALA A 551 29.59 3.63 31.66
N GLU A 552 29.21 4.89 31.68
CA GLU A 552 28.36 5.47 32.71
C GLU A 552 26.89 5.31 32.28
N SER A 553 26.01 4.88 33.19
CA SER A 553 24.58 4.69 32.87
C SER A 553 23.85 6.05 32.84
N GLY A 554 23.11 6.32 31.76
CA GLY A 554 22.28 7.52 31.62
C GLY A 554 20.82 7.34 32.02
N ILE A 555 20.38 6.14 32.42
CA ILE A 555 19.00 5.89 32.90
C ILE A 555 19.06 5.18 34.25
N GLU A 556 18.24 5.66 35.17
CA GLU A 556 18.09 5.17 36.54
C GLU A 556 17.65 3.70 36.56
N HIS A 557 18.53 2.79 36.99
CA HIS A 557 18.38 1.83 38.09
C HIS A 557 19.57 0.82 38.04
N ASP A 558 20.24 0.66 39.19
CA ASP A 558 21.33 -0.27 39.59
C ASP A 558 22.82 0.09 39.45
N PHE A 559 23.29 0.98 38.56
CA PHE A 559 24.72 1.32 38.50
C PHE A 559 24.98 2.70 37.88
N GLY A 560 25.82 3.52 38.52
CA GLY A 560 26.39 4.76 37.98
C GLY A 560 27.47 4.49 36.94
N ILE A 561 28.48 3.68 37.27
CA ILE A 561 29.55 3.28 36.33
C ILE A 561 29.59 1.76 36.24
N ARG A 562 29.57 1.22 35.02
CA ARG A 562 29.79 -0.22 34.77
C ARG A 562 31.04 -0.44 33.94
N VAL A 563 31.94 -1.26 34.48
CA VAL A 563 33.14 -1.73 33.79
C VAL A 563 33.06 -3.25 33.70
N VAL A 564 33.05 -3.79 32.47
CA VAL A 564 33.02 -5.23 32.22
C VAL A 564 34.39 -5.68 31.72
N LEU A 565 35.01 -6.57 32.48
CA LEU A 565 36.35 -7.10 32.22
C LEU A 565 36.24 -8.60 31.90
N ILE A 566 36.91 -9.03 30.84
CA ILE A 566 37.05 -10.46 30.49
C ILE A 566 38.43 -10.91 30.94
N SER A 567 38.48 -12.04 31.65
CA SER A 567 39.74 -12.68 32.06
C SER A 567 39.86 -14.07 31.49
N SER A 568 41.08 -14.42 31.06
CA SER A 568 41.47 -15.77 30.63
C SER A 568 41.87 -16.70 31.80
N GLY A 569 41.89 -16.19 33.04
CA GLY A 569 42.27 -16.95 34.25
C GLY A 569 41.66 -16.39 35.55
N ALA A 570 42.17 -16.84 36.70
CA ALA A 570 41.74 -16.36 38.02
C ALA A 570 42.01 -14.86 38.17
N VAL A 571 41.00 -14.12 38.62
CA VAL A 571 41.03 -12.65 38.71
C VAL A 571 41.83 -12.22 39.94
N ASP A 572 42.74 -11.28 39.74
CA ASP A 572 43.48 -10.62 40.82
C ASP A 572 42.53 -9.69 41.61
N PRO A 573 42.29 -9.95 42.91
CA PRO A 573 41.43 -9.11 43.75
C PRO A 573 41.92 -7.66 43.85
N GLU A 574 43.23 -7.41 43.72
CA GLU A 574 43.79 -6.06 43.76
C GLU A 574 43.37 -5.24 42.53
N LEU A 575 43.29 -5.86 41.35
CA LEU A 575 42.83 -5.20 40.13
C LEU A 575 41.37 -4.72 40.25
N VAL A 576 40.52 -5.55 40.89
CA VAL A 576 39.11 -5.19 41.13
C VAL A 576 39.01 -4.01 42.10
N GLY A 577 39.81 -4.04 43.17
CA GLY A 577 39.91 -2.95 44.14
C GLY A 577 40.34 -1.64 43.48
N ASP A 578 41.37 -1.69 42.65
CA ASP A 578 41.94 -0.51 41.97
C ASP A 578 40.98 0.11 40.96
N VAL A 579 40.34 -0.70 40.10
CA VAL A 579 39.36 -0.20 39.11
C VAL A 579 38.15 0.39 39.82
N ARG A 580 37.70 -0.23 40.92
CA ARG A 580 36.60 0.29 41.73
C ARG A 580 36.99 1.58 42.46
N ALA A 581 38.21 1.68 42.97
CA ALA A 581 38.73 2.88 43.63
C ALA A 581 38.83 4.05 42.64
N LEU A 582 39.41 3.83 41.46
CA LEU A 582 39.47 4.81 40.38
C LEU A 582 38.06 5.30 39.99
N ALA A 583 37.10 4.39 39.89
CA ALA A 583 35.72 4.74 39.58
C ALA A 583 35.03 5.53 40.70
N LEU A 584 35.27 5.18 41.96
CA LEU A 584 34.74 5.91 43.12
C LEU A 584 35.34 7.32 43.25
N GLU A 585 36.60 7.50 42.85
CA GLU A 585 37.28 8.80 42.85
C GLU A 585 36.73 9.74 41.76
N HIS A 586 36.21 9.17 40.67
CA HIS A 586 35.66 9.93 39.55
C HIS A 586 34.17 10.28 39.71
N VAL A 587 33.43 9.50 40.48
CA VAL A 587 31.99 9.73 40.72
C VAL A 587 31.80 10.73 41.86
N ALA A 588 31.55 11.99 41.53
CA ALA A 588 31.10 12.97 42.50
C ALA A 588 29.68 12.60 43.00
N GLY A 589 29.58 12.13 44.26
CA GLY A 589 28.30 11.93 44.94
C GLY A 589 27.87 10.50 45.27
N GLY A 590 28.74 9.49 45.10
CA GLY A 590 28.49 8.14 45.61
C GLY A 590 27.56 7.26 44.76
N ALA A 591 27.52 7.47 43.44
CA ALA A 591 26.77 6.59 42.53
C ALA A 591 27.36 5.15 42.56
N PRO A 592 26.51 4.10 42.45
CA PRO A 592 26.95 2.72 42.55
C PRO A 592 27.91 2.34 41.41
N VAL A 593 29.12 1.90 41.74
CA VAL A 593 30.08 1.38 40.75
C VAL A 593 29.97 -0.14 40.70
N GLU A 594 29.69 -0.67 39.51
CA GLU A 594 29.61 -2.10 39.24
C GLU A 594 30.78 -2.54 38.34
N VAL A 595 31.68 -3.36 38.89
CA VAL A 595 32.77 -3.97 38.11
C VAL A 595 32.45 -5.45 37.95
N LEU A 596 32.08 -5.86 36.73
CA LEU A 596 31.70 -7.23 36.39
C LEU A 596 32.88 -7.93 35.72
N PHE A 597 33.20 -9.12 36.20
CA PHE A 597 34.19 -9.99 35.58
C PHE A 597 33.49 -11.18 34.94
N VAL A 598 33.82 -11.45 33.68
CA VAL A 598 33.34 -12.62 32.96
C VAL A 598 34.55 -13.49 32.63
N GLN A 599 34.58 -14.72 33.14
CA GLN A 599 35.63 -15.66 32.75
C GLN A 599 35.38 -16.11 31.31
N ALA A 600 36.43 -16.14 30.49
CA ALA A 600 36.33 -16.55 29.08
C ALA A 600 35.72 -17.97 28.90
N ALA A 601 35.78 -18.82 29.93
CA ALA A 601 35.16 -20.15 29.94
C ALA A 601 33.61 -20.11 30.03
N GLU A 602 33.01 -19.06 30.59
CA GLU A 602 31.56 -18.91 30.75
C GLU A 602 30.87 -18.33 29.51
N LEU A 603 31.61 -17.68 28.61
CA LEU A 603 31.11 -17.11 27.35
C LEU A 603 30.93 -18.15 26.22
N ALA A 604 31.36 -19.39 26.44
CA ALA A 604 31.28 -20.49 25.48
C ALA A 604 29.98 -21.33 25.58
N HIS A 605 29.03 -20.93 26.43
CA HIS A 605 27.75 -21.62 26.64
C HIS A 605 26.53 -20.77 26.29
#